data_AF-A0A4Q3U340-F1
#
_entry.id   AF-A0A4Q3U340-F1
#
_cell.length_a   1.000
_cell.length_b   1.000
_cell.length_c   1.000
_cell.angle_alpha   90.00
_cell.angle_beta   90.00
_cell.angle_gamma   90.00
#
_symmetry.space_group_name_H-M   'P 1'
#
loop_
_entity.id
_entity.type
_entity.pdbx_description
1 polymer ?
#
loop_
_entity_poly.entity_id
_entity_poly.type
_entity_poly.pdbx_seq_one_letter_code
_entity_poly.pdbx_strand_id
1 'polypeptide(L)'
;MVARGELSNLESYIRVPIAFSGRSRLELQALREGRFVEIPVPPFEKDYDALESPLEWPRRFDLRHWVLLETDGGRAAVAWNTPGIDMLEGRNDLAVLWDIRVAPEMRGQGVGKALVNVTFKTTLSLIDADC
;
A
#
# COMPACT_ATOMS: atom_id res chain seq x y z
N MET A 1 0.11 9.94 -15.06
CA MET A 1 1.14 8.98 -15.51
C MET A 1 1.69 8.30 -14.27
N VAL A 2 1.81 6.97 -14.25
CA VAL A 2 2.33 6.21 -13.09
C VAL A 2 3.70 5.67 -13.47
N ALA A 3 4.72 5.92 -12.65
CA ALA A 3 6.09 5.50 -12.91
C ALA A 3 6.50 4.38 -11.95
N ARG A 4 7.37 3.47 -12.42
CA ARG A 4 8.10 2.53 -11.56
C ARG A 4 9.32 3.27 -11.01
N GLY A 5 9.45 3.36 -9.69
CA GLY A 5 10.64 3.89 -9.04
C GLY A 5 11.68 2.80 -8.81
N GLU A 6 12.95 3.17 -8.78
CA GLU A 6 14.00 2.31 -8.22
C GLU A 6 13.84 2.25 -6.69
N LEU A 7 14.12 1.08 -6.11
CA LEU A 7 14.13 0.86 -4.65
C LEU A 7 15.10 1.77 -3.90
N SER A 8 16.06 2.37 -4.62
CA SER A 8 17.03 3.35 -4.12
C SER A 8 16.38 4.63 -3.57
N ASN A 9 15.08 4.86 -3.77
CA ASN A 9 14.42 6.12 -3.41
C ASN A 9 13.34 5.99 -2.33
N LEU A 10 13.56 5.16 -1.30
CA LEU A 10 12.68 5.13 -0.12
C LEU A 10 12.57 6.50 0.57
N GLU A 11 13.58 7.36 0.46
CA GLU A 11 13.52 8.74 0.97
C GLU A 11 12.43 9.58 0.27
N SER A 12 12.28 9.47 -1.06
CA SER A 12 11.15 10.09 -1.78
C SER A 12 9.83 9.43 -1.39
N TYR A 13 9.82 8.11 -1.24
CA TYR A 13 8.64 7.33 -0.90
C TYR A 13 7.97 7.82 0.40
N ILE A 14 8.77 8.05 1.45
CA ILE A 14 8.26 8.49 2.76
C ILE A 14 7.81 9.96 2.80
N ARG A 15 8.03 10.75 1.73
CA ARG A 15 7.55 12.14 1.67
C ARG A 15 6.02 12.22 1.62
N VAL A 16 5.35 11.14 1.21
CA VAL A 16 3.89 11.04 1.29
C VAL A 16 3.53 10.35 2.62
N PRO A 17 2.85 11.03 3.55
CA PRO A 17 2.50 10.43 4.84
C PRO A 17 1.38 9.39 4.68
N ILE A 18 1.45 8.32 5.46
CA ILE A 18 0.38 7.31 5.52
C ILE A 18 -0.71 7.66 6.54
N ALA A 19 -0.41 8.56 7.47
CA ALA A 19 -1.30 8.93 8.57
C ALA A 19 -2.68 9.42 8.10
N PHE A 20 -3.76 8.96 8.73
CA PHE A 20 -5.10 9.51 8.51
C PHE A 20 -5.92 9.57 9.80
N SER A 21 -6.80 10.57 9.86
CA SER A 21 -7.73 10.75 10.97
C SER A 21 -9.09 10.13 10.62
N GLY A 22 -9.68 9.43 11.58
CA GLY A 22 -11.00 8.84 11.51
C GLY A 22 -11.93 9.38 12.58
N ARG A 23 -13.24 9.40 12.28
CA ARG A 23 -14.32 9.82 13.21
C ARG A 23 -15.51 8.86 13.23
N SER A 24 -15.43 7.82 12.41
CA SER A 24 -16.46 6.81 12.25
C SER A 24 -15.80 5.48 11.87
N ARG A 25 -16.56 4.40 12.03
CA ARG A 25 -16.22 3.06 11.53
C ARG A 25 -17.42 2.46 10.83
N LEU A 26 -17.21 1.51 9.94
CA LEU A 26 -18.32 0.78 9.33
C LEU A 26 -18.97 -0.16 10.35
N GLU A 27 -20.30 -0.21 10.37
CA GLU A 27 -21.05 -1.24 11.07
C GLU A 27 -20.81 -2.59 10.40
N LEU A 28 -20.32 -3.56 11.18
CA LEU A 28 -19.99 -4.89 10.67
C LEU A 28 -21.20 -5.66 10.12
N GLN A 29 -22.38 -5.50 10.74
CA GLN A 29 -23.58 -6.21 10.29
C GLN A 29 -24.08 -5.66 8.95
N ALA A 30 -24.26 -4.35 8.79
CA ALA A 30 -24.53 -3.73 7.51
C ALA A 30 -23.49 -4.07 6.45
N LEU A 31 -22.20 -4.08 6.80
CA LEU A 31 -21.13 -4.41 5.84
C LEU A 31 -21.28 -5.83 5.29
N ARG A 32 -21.65 -6.81 6.13
CA ARG A 32 -21.95 -8.19 5.70
C ARG A 32 -23.14 -8.27 4.75
N GLU A 33 -24.05 -7.31 4.82
CA GLU A 33 -25.20 -7.17 3.93
C GLU A 33 -24.90 -6.29 2.70
N GLY A 34 -23.63 -5.89 2.50
CA GLY A 34 -23.21 -5.04 1.38
C GLY A 34 -23.56 -3.57 1.54
N ARG A 35 -23.93 -3.13 2.75
CA ARG A 35 -24.29 -1.74 3.08
C ARG A 35 -23.15 -1.05 3.82
N PHE A 36 -22.81 0.17 3.40
CA PHE A 36 -21.77 0.98 4.02
C PHE A 36 -22.41 1.96 5.01
N VAL A 37 -22.69 1.48 6.23
CA VAL A 37 -23.27 2.30 7.31
C VAL A 37 -22.16 2.71 8.27
N GLU A 38 -21.95 4.01 8.42
CA GLU A 38 -20.97 4.57 9.36
C GLU A 38 -21.57 4.77 10.76
N ILE A 39 -20.83 4.33 11.78
CA ILE A 39 -21.12 4.60 13.20
C ILE A 39 -20.05 5.57 13.73
N PRO A 40 -20.44 6.70 14.32
CA PRO A 40 -19.50 7.63 14.95
C PRO A 40 -18.65 6.97 16.04
N VAL A 41 -17.38 7.39 16.14
CA VAL A 41 -16.44 6.99 17.20
C VAL A 41 -15.66 8.22 17.68
N PRO A 42 -15.02 8.18 18.88
CA PRO A 42 -14.05 9.21 19.25
C PRO A 42 -13.01 9.40 18.14
N PRO A 43 -12.62 10.66 17.83
CA PRO A 43 -11.59 10.91 16.83
C PRO A 43 -10.33 10.12 17.14
N PHE A 44 -9.78 9.46 16.13
CA PHE A 44 -8.55 8.71 16.24
C PHE A 44 -7.64 9.02 15.06
N GLU A 45 -6.35 8.85 15.29
CA GLU A 45 -5.35 8.90 14.24
C GLU A 45 -4.79 7.51 14.02
N LYS A 46 -4.68 7.12 12.76
CA LYS A 46 -3.98 5.91 12.36
C LYS A 46 -2.73 6.33 11.62
N ASP A 47 -1.59 6.22 12.29
CA ASP A 47 -0.28 6.51 11.72
C ASP A 47 0.62 5.27 11.83
N TYR A 48 0.92 4.67 10.69
CA TYR A 48 1.84 3.53 10.62
C TYR A 48 3.31 3.97 10.62
N ASP A 49 3.62 5.20 10.22
CA ASP A 49 5.01 5.71 10.23
C ASP A 49 5.51 5.89 11.67
N ALA A 50 4.60 6.12 12.63
CA ALA A 50 4.89 6.12 14.06
C ALA A 50 5.24 4.73 14.62
N LEU A 51 4.90 3.65 13.92
CA LEU A 51 5.18 2.27 14.32
C LEU A 51 6.43 1.73 13.62
N GLU A 52 6.51 1.86 12.29
CA GLU A 52 7.65 1.44 11.48
C GLU A 52 7.74 2.30 10.21
N SER A 53 8.90 2.93 10.00
CA SER A 53 9.18 3.67 8.78
C SER A 53 9.57 2.72 7.63
N PRO A 54 9.16 2.98 6.38
CA PRO A 54 9.68 2.26 5.22
C PRO A 54 11.21 2.26 5.09
N LEU A 55 11.91 3.24 5.67
CA LEU A 55 13.37 3.28 5.70
C LEU A 55 13.99 2.12 6.50
N GLU A 56 13.21 1.49 7.37
CA GLU A 56 13.64 0.37 8.20
C GLU A 56 13.46 -0.99 7.50
N TRP A 57 12.69 -1.06 6.41
CA TRP A 57 12.44 -2.31 5.68
C TRP A 57 13.71 -3.04 5.22
N PRO A 58 14.78 -2.38 4.72
CA PRO A 58 16.01 -3.08 4.33
C PRO A 58 16.72 -3.81 5.47
N ARG A 59 16.43 -3.49 6.74
CA ARG A 59 16.97 -4.21 7.90
C ARG A 59 16.27 -5.55 8.15
N ARG A 60 15.06 -5.73 7.59
CA ARG A 60 14.17 -6.85 7.86
C ARG A 60 13.93 -7.72 6.64
N PHE A 61 13.84 -7.10 5.47
CA PHE A 61 13.45 -7.73 4.23
C PHE A 61 14.51 -7.54 3.17
N ASP A 62 14.68 -8.57 2.36
CA ASP A 62 15.39 -8.45 1.09
C ASP A 62 14.46 -7.82 0.06
N LEU A 63 14.71 -6.55 -0.26
CA LEU A 63 13.81 -5.78 -1.11
C LEU A 63 14.00 -6.05 -2.62
N ARG A 64 14.87 -6.97 -3.04
CA ARG A 64 15.16 -7.23 -4.48
C ARG A 64 13.91 -7.49 -5.33
N HIS A 65 12.88 -8.09 -4.74
CA HIS A 65 11.60 -8.37 -5.41
C HIS A 65 10.49 -7.42 -4.95
N TRP A 66 10.83 -6.16 -4.74
CA TRP A 66 9.87 -5.10 -4.43
C TRP A 66 9.81 -4.09 -5.57
N VAL A 67 8.63 -3.52 -5.77
CA VAL A 67 8.41 -2.46 -6.74
C VAL A 67 7.75 -1.28 -6.04
N LEU A 68 8.34 -0.10 -6.23
CA LEU A 68 7.73 1.17 -5.83
C LEU A 68 6.96 1.76 -7.01
N LEU A 69 5.70 2.09 -6.78
CA LEU A 69 4.81 2.72 -7.74
C LEU A 69 4.53 4.15 -7.30
N GLU A 70 4.62 5.09 -8.23
CA GLU A 70 4.40 6.50 -7.95
C GLU A 70 3.38 7.13 -8.90
N THR A 71 2.46 7.91 -8.33
CA THR A 71 1.59 8.85 -9.06
C THR A 71 1.81 10.27 -8.55
N ASP A 72 1.14 11.24 -9.17
CA ASP A 72 0.99 12.54 -8.54
C ASP A 72 0.23 12.38 -7.20
N GLY A 73 0.85 12.82 -6.10
CA GLY A 73 0.31 12.69 -4.74
C GLY A 73 0.12 11.27 -4.19
N GLY A 74 0.67 10.23 -4.82
CA GLY A 74 0.42 8.84 -4.41
C GLY A 74 1.65 7.94 -4.50
N ARG A 75 1.79 7.00 -3.55
CA ARG A 75 2.88 6.01 -3.50
C ARG A 75 2.33 4.64 -3.12
N ALA A 76 2.90 3.58 -3.66
CA ALA A 76 2.60 2.21 -3.24
C ALA A 76 3.84 1.32 -3.34
N ALA A 77 3.96 0.36 -2.44
CA ALA A 77 5.00 -0.66 -2.45
C ALA A 77 4.34 -2.03 -2.67
N VAL A 78 4.85 -2.77 -3.64
CA VAL A 78 4.39 -4.12 -3.97
C VAL A 78 5.55 -5.08 -3.75
N ALA A 79 5.36 -6.05 -2.86
CA ALA A 79 6.32 -7.12 -2.62
C ALA A 79 5.85 -8.38 -3.33
N TRP A 80 6.76 -9.11 -3.97
CA TRP A 80 6.51 -10.43 -4.54
C TRP A 80 7.74 -11.30 -4.31
N ASN A 81 7.62 -12.63 -4.37
CA ASN A 81 8.75 -13.58 -4.25
C ASN A 81 9.80 -13.21 -3.15
N THR A 82 9.34 -12.70 -1.99
CA THR A 82 10.20 -12.20 -0.92
C THR A 82 10.12 -13.14 0.27
N PRO A 83 11.19 -13.88 0.60
CA PRO A 83 11.22 -14.75 1.77
C PRO A 83 10.91 -14.00 3.07
N GLY A 84 10.14 -14.62 3.95
CA GLY A 84 9.79 -14.05 5.27
C GLY A 84 8.60 -13.06 5.27
N ILE A 85 7.92 -12.86 4.13
CA ILE A 85 6.62 -12.18 4.10
C ILE A 85 5.51 -13.23 4.13
N ASP A 86 4.84 -13.39 5.27
CA ASP A 86 3.83 -14.47 5.44
C ASP A 86 2.65 -14.36 4.45
N MET A 87 2.30 -13.16 4.00
CA MET A 87 1.20 -12.91 3.05
C MET A 87 1.49 -13.46 1.65
N LEU A 88 2.75 -13.79 1.34
CA LEU A 88 3.12 -14.47 0.12
C LEU A 88 2.99 -15.99 0.23
N GLU A 89 2.77 -16.55 1.42
CA GLU A 89 2.56 -18.00 1.65
C GLU A 89 3.69 -18.89 1.08
N GLY A 90 4.91 -18.34 0.94
CA GLY A 90 6.04 -19.02 0.30
C GLY A 90 5.88 -19.23 -1.22
N ARG A 91 4.90 -18.58 -1.84
CA ARG A 91 4.59 -18.67 -3.27
C ARG A 91 5.27 -17.57 -4.07
N ASN A 92 5.62 -17.88 -5.30
CA ASN A 92 6.19 -16.94 -6.27
C ASN A 92 5.15 -16.42 -7.29
N ASP A 93 3.93 -16.98 -7.29
CA ASP A 93 2.78 -16.53 -8.09
C ASP A 93 1.84 -15.59 -7.32
N LEU A 94 2.31 -15.06 -6.18
CA LEU A 94 1.59 -14.06 -5.38
C LEU A 94 2.40 -12.77 -5.27
N ALA A 95 1.67 -11.66 -5.17
CA ALA A 95 2.22 -10.36 -4.80
C ALA A 95 1.32 -9.68 -3.77
N VAL A 96 1.92 -8.89 -2.90
CA VAL A 96 1.26 -8.17 -1.82
C VAL A 96 1.44 -6.68 -2.07
N LEU A 97 0.33 -5.96 -2.16
CA LEU A 97 0.33 -4.51 -1.96
C LEU A 97 0.66 -4.24 -0.49
N TRP A 98 1.94 -4.08 -0.20
CA TRP A 98 2.50 -4.01 1.15
C TRP A 98 2.14 -2.71 1.85
N ASP A 99 2.23 -1.60 1.12
CA ASP A 99 2.01 -0.26 1.64
C ASP A 99 1.40 0.62 0.53
N ILE A 100 0.47 1.50 0.90
CA ILE A 100 -0.16 2.46 -0.02
C ILE A 100 -0.40 3.79 0.70
N ARG A 101 0.00 4.88 0.04
CA ARG A 101 0.03 6.23 0.58
C ARG A 101 -0.61 7.19 -0.41
N VAL A 102 -1.42 8.10 0.10
CA VAL A 102 -2.02 9.19 -0.67
C VAL A 102 -1.87 10.47 0.13
N ALA A 103 -1.29 11.48 -0.50
CA ALA A 103 -1.09 12.81 0.08
C ALA A 103 -2.41 13.34 0.63
N PRO A 104 -2.44 13.91 1.85
CA PRO A 104 -3.68 14.32 2.53
C PRO A 104 -4.63 15.14 1.65
N GLU A 105 -4.08 16.11 0.92
CA GLU A 105 -4.77 17.02 0.01
C GLU A 105 -5.34 16.34 -1.24
N MET A 106 -4.85 15.15 -1.60
CA MET A 106 -5.28 14.37 -2.78
C MET A 106 -6.24 13.22 -2.45
N ARG A 107 -6.57 13.02 -1.17
CA ARG A 107 -7.50 11.97 -0.74
C ARG A 107 -8.92 12.25 -1.23
N GLY A 108 -9.68 11.18 -1.51
CA GLY A 108 -11.04 11.29 -2.07
C GLY A 108 -11.10 11.63 -3.57
N GLN A 109 -9.96 11.86 -4.23
CA GLN A 109 -9.88 12.25 -5.65
C GLN A 109 -9.54 11.09 -6.60
N GLY A 110 -9.58 9.84 -6.11
CA GLY A 110 -9.32 8.65 -6.93
C GLY A 110 -7.85 8.25 -7.09
N VAL A 111 -6.90 8.94 -6.46
CA VAL A 111 -5.46 8.61 -6.51
C VAL A 111 -5.18 7.19 -6.00
N GLY A 112 -5.72 6.82 -4.83
CA GLY A 112 -5.58 5.46 -4.30
C GLY A 112 -6.15 4.38 -5.23
N LYS A 113 -7.28 4.66 -5.88
CA LYS A 113 -7.86 3.76 -6.89
C LYS A 113 -6.95 3.60 -8.10
N ALA A 114 -6.32 4.68 -8.56
CA ALA A 114 -5.37 4.63 -9.66
C ALA A 114 -4.14 3.77 -9.31
N LEU A 115 -3.59 3.91 -8.10
CA LEU A 115 -2.48 3.08 -7.60
C LEU A 115 -2.84 1.60 -7.53
N VAL A 116 -4.02 1.26 -6.98
CA VAL A 116 -4.50 -0.12 -6.91
C VAL A 116 -4.64 -0.73 -8.31
N ASN A 117 -5.21 0.01 -9.26
CA ASN A 117 -5.33 -0.46 -10.63
C ASN A 117 -3.99 -0.74 -11.30
N VAL A 118 -2.96 0.08 -11.02
CA VAL A 118 -1.61 -0.16 -11.56
C VAL A 118 -0.92 -1.31 -10.86
N THR A 119 -1.17 -1.50 -9.56
CA THR A 119 -0.69 -2.67 -8.80
C THR A 119 -1.12 -3.96 -9.47
N PHE A 120 -2.42 -4.14 -9.76
CA PHE A 120 -2.92 -5.33 -10.44
C PHE A 120 -2.24 -5.60 -11.79
N LYS A 121 -2.06 -4.56 -12.61
CA LYS A 121 -1.37 -4.70 -13.91
C LYS A 121 0.09 -5.07 -13.73
N THR A 122 0.74 -4.52 -12.72
CA THR A 122 2.17 -4.73 -12.44
C THR A 122 2.42 -6.12 -11.91
N THR A 123 1.58 -6.63 -11.00
CA THR A 123 1.65 -7.99 -10.47
C THR A 123 1.65 -9.04 -11.58
N LEU A 124 0.74 -8.93 -12.56
CA LEU A 124 0.70 -9.85 -13.70
C LEU A 124 2.04 -9.86 -14.45
N SER A 125 2.59 -8.67 -14.74
CA SER A 125 3.87 -8.57 -15.45
C SER A 125 5.08 -9.06 -14.64
N LEU A 126 5.01 -9.05 -13.31
CA LEU A 126 6.11 -9.51 -12.45
C LEU A 126 6.14 -11.05 -12.37
N ILE A 127 4.97 -11.67 -12.18
CA ILE A 127 4.85 -13.13 -12.08
C ILE A 127 5.19 -13.79 -13.42
N ASP A 128 4.73 -13.21 -14.54
CA ASP A 128 4.97 -13.75 -15.87
C ASP A 128 6.45 -13.64 -16.32
N ALA A 129 7.24 -12.72 -15.75
CA ALA A 129 8.64 -12.51 -16.13
C ALA A 129 9.61 -13.51 -15.46
N ASP A 130 9.17 -14.19 -14.40
CA ASP A 130 9.95 -15.14 -13.61
C ASP A 130 9.57 -16.62 -13.89
N CYS A 131 8.67 -16.84 -14.86
CA CYS A 131 8.29 -18.15 -15.41
C CYS A 131 9.07 -18.45 -16.70
#